data_AF-A0A1M3NBC7-F1
#
_entry.id   AF-A0A1M3NBC7-F1
#
_cell.length_a   1.000
_cell.length_b   1.000
_cell.length_c   1.000
_cell.angle_alpha   90.00
_cell.angle_beta   90.00
_cell.angle_gamma   90.00
#
_symmetry.space_group_name_H-M   'P 1'
#
loop_
_entity.id
_entity.type
_entity.pdbx_description
1 polymer ?
#
loop_
_entity_poly.entity_id
_entity_poly.type
_entity_poly.pdbx_seq_one_letter_code
_entity_poly.pdbx_strand_id
1 'polypeptide(L)'
;MTPRELFDGYAPFIWRTLKYQGVAERDLDDITQEVFLIIFRKVDELDSPPSMRPWIYGICVRVASDYRKRARHRHEVLVSDAPESTTEATPSSEAERVAAKRQLTEMIQRLDEDKRAVLVLHEIENIPMNEVALIVDCPVKTAYSRLAAARKHLTTMLSKANRSEK
;
A
#
# COMPACT_ATOMS: atom_id res chain seq x y z
N MET A 1 10.36 22.12 9.67
CA MET A 1 9.41 21.68 8.63
C MET A 1 8.02 22.03 9.14
N THR A 2 7.24 22.83 8.41
CA THR A 2 5.89 23.20 8.82
C THR A 2 4.90 22.04 8.61
N PRO A 3 3.74 22.02 9.29
CA PRO A 3 2.72 21.00 9.05
C PRO A 3 2.28 20.91 7.59
N ARG A 4 2.19 22.07 6.89
CA ARG A 4 1.85 22.13 5.47
C ARG A 4 2.94 21.50 4.60
N GLU A 5 4.21 21.85 4.80
CA GLU A 5 5.32 21.26 4.03
C GLU A 5 5.39 19.74 4.19
N LEU A 6 5.12 19.24 5.41
CA LEU A 6 5.08 17.82 5.69
C LEU A 6 3.89 17.16 4.98
N PHE A 7 2.71 17.78 5.03
CA PHE A 7 1.54 17.28 4.31
C PHE A 7 1.79 17.19 2.81
N ASP A 8 2.18 18.30 2.18
CA ASP A 8 2.39 18.38 0.73
C ASP A 8 3.51 17.42 0.27
N GLY A 9 4.55 17.25 1.08
CA GLY A 9 5.68 16.38 0.76
C GLY A 9 5.40 14.88 0.89
N TYR A 10 4.48 14.47 1.78
CA TYR A 10 4.30 13.05 2.13
C TYR A 10 2.89 12.50 1.91
N ALA A 11 1.87 13.33 1.65
CA ALA A 11 0.49 12.85 1.47
C ALA A 11 0.38 11.83 0.31
N PRO A 12 0.98 12.05 -0.88
CA PRO A 12 0.92 11.06 -1.96
C PRO A 12 1.59 9.73 -1.58
N PHE A 13 2.70 9.78 -0.84
CA PHE A 13 3.43 8.59 -0.37
C PHE A 13 2.59 7.80 0.65
N ILE A 14 2.00 8.48 1.62
CA ILE A 14 1.14 7.87 2.65
C ILE A 14 -0.07 7.23 1.99
N TRP A 15 -0.77 7.97 1.13
CA TRP A 15 -1.99 7.50 0.47
C TRP A 15 -1.72 6.24 -0.37
N ARG A 16 -0.67 6.25 -1.20
CA ARG A 16 -0.28 5.06 -2.00
C ARG A 16 0.13 3.90 -1.11
N THR A 17 0.92 4.16 -0.07
CA THR A 17 1.34 3.11 0.88
C THR A 17 0.12 2.45 1.53
N LEU A 18 -0.84 3.23 2.04
CA LEU A 18 -2.07 2.71 2.65
C LEU A 18 -2.90 1.90 1.65
N LYS A 19 -3.03 2.37 0.40
CA LYS A 19 -3.72 1.65 -0.68
C LYS A 19 -3.10 0.29 -0.94
N TYR A 20 -1.77 0.21 -1.08
CA TYR A 20 -1.11 -1.07 -1.31
C TYR A 20 -1.08 -1.95 -0.06
N GLN A 21 -1.23 -1.37 1.14
CA GLN A 21 -1.44 -2.14 2.37
C GLN A 21 -2.90 -2.54 2.60
N GLY A 22 -3.80 -2.36 1.64
CA GLY A 22 -5.16 -2.92 1.71
C GLY A 22 -6.15 -2.08 2.53
N VAL A 23 -5.90 -0.78 2.68
CA VAL A 23 -6.95 0.17 3.07
C VAL A 23 -7.92 0.33 1.90
N ALA A 24 -9.22 0.31 2.16
CA ALA A 24 -10.23 0.45 1.11
C ALA A 24 -10.23 1.87 0.56
N GLU A 25 -10.51 2.03 -0.74
CA GLU A 25 -10.38 3.32 -1.42
C GLU A 25 -11.23 4.43 -0.78
N ARG A 26 -12.44 4.09 -0.32
CA ARG A 26 -13.33 5.01 0.40
C ARG A 26 -12.80 5.50 1.76
N ASP A 27 -11.89 4.74 2.36
CA ASP A 27 -11.35 5.01 3.69
C ASP A 27 -9.94 5.63 3.62
N LEU A 28 -9.35 5.76 2.41
CA LEU A 28 -7.95 6.17 2.28
C LEU A 28 -7.69 7.59 2.79
N ASP A 29 -8.60 8.52 2.55
CA ASP A 29 -8.42 9.91 2.96
C ASP A 29 -8.48 10.04 4.50
N ASP A 30 -9.43 9.37 5.14
CA ASP A 30 -9.58 9.33 6.59
C ASP A 30 -8.37 8.67 7.28
N ILE A 31 -7.92 7.52 6.75
CA ILE A 31 -6.76 6.82 7.30
C ILE A 31 -5.46 7.60 7.03
N THR A 32 -5.37 8.33 5.92
CA THR A 32 -4.25 9.24 5.65
C THR A 32 -4.20 10.35 6.70
N GLN A 33 -5.34 10.94 7.05
CA GLN A 33 -5.43 11.93 8.13
C GLN A 33 -4.99 11.33 9.47
N GLU A 34 -5.42 10.11 9.80
CA GLU A 34 -4.99 9.40 11.02
C GLU A 34 -3.45 9.28 11.09
N VAL A 35 -2.80 8.93 9.98
CA VAL A 35 -1.34 8.87 9.88
C VAL A 35 -0.72 10.25 10.13
N PHE A 36 -1.23 11.32 9.52
CA PHE A 36 -0.72 12.67 9.74
C PHE A 36 -0.86 13.16 11.17
N LEU A 37 -1.98 12.83 11.85
CA LEU A 37 -2.15 13.14 13.26
C LEU A 37 -1.08 12.46 14.12
N ILE A 38 -0.69 11.22 13.81
CA ILE A 38 0.41 10.53 14.49
C ILE A 38 1.74 11.23 14.19
N ILE A 39 1.98 11.60 12.92
CA ILE A 39 3.21 12.28 12.52
C ILE A 39 3.35 13.61 13.26
N PHE A 40 2.34 14.49 13.22
CA PHE A 40 2.43 15.81 13.87
C PHE A 40 2.59 15.72 15.39
N ARG A 41 2.13 14.64 16.02
CA ARG A 41 2.32 14.42 17.46
C ARG A 41 3.72 13.94 17.82
N LYS A 42 4.44 13.32 16.89
CA LYS A 42 5.70 12.60 17.17
C LYS A 42 6.91 13.16 16.42
N VAL A 43 6.71 14.02 15.43
CA VAL A 43 7.79 14.53 14.58
C VAL A 43 8.81 15.34 15.39
N ASP A 44 8.37 16.01 16.45
CA ASP A 44 9.24 16.79 17.33
C ASP A 44 10.10 15.90 18.26
N GLU A 45 9.73 14.63 18.45
CA GLU A 45 10.49 13.64 19.23
C GLU A 45 11.59 12.96 18.38
N LEU A 46 11.65 13.24 17.08
CA LEU A 46 12.57 12.60 16.16
C LEU A 46 13.95 13.27 16.22
N ASP A 47 14.74 12.91 17.22
CA ASP A 47 16.14 13.34 17.34
C ASP A 47 16.95 12.80 16.16
N SER A 48 17.19 13.68 15.16
CA SER A 48 17.96 13.42 13.95
C SER A 48 17.42 12.24 13.11
N PRO A 49 16.53 12.49 12.12
CA PRO A 49 15.86 11.40 11.40
C PRO A 49 16.88 10.50 10.67
N PRO A 50 16.93 9.17 10.93
CA PRO A 50 17.05 8.25 9.80
C PRO A 50 15.90 8.60 8.83
N SER A 51 16.12 8.54 7.52
CA SER A 51 15.27 9.20 6.51
C SER A 51 13.75 9.16 6.85
N MET A 52 13.08 10.31 6.71
CA MET A 52 11.68 10.50 7.13
C MET A 52 10.70 9.46 6.54
N ARG A 53 10.98 8.99 5.31
CA ARG A 53 10.16 7.99 4.62
C ARG A 53 10.07 6.65 5.36
N PRO A 54 11.18 6.01 5.79
CA PRO A 54 11.17 4.88 6.70
C PRO A 54 10.24 5.02 7.90
N TRP A 55 10.35 6.13 8.61
CA TRP A 55 9.60 6.36 9.83
C TRP A 55 8.09 6.47 9.54
N ILE A 56 7.73 7.25 8.51
CA ILE A 56 6.34 7.37 8.03
C ILE A 56 5.81 6.02 7.54
N TYR A 57 6.62 5.24 6.82
CA TYR A 57 6.21 3.93 6.33
C TYR A 57 5.83 3.00 7.48
N GLY A 58 6.64 2.96 8.55
CA GLY A 58 6.33 2.17 9.74
C GLY A 58 4.99 2.56 10.38
N ILE A 59 4.66 3.85 10.40
CA ILE A 59 3.35 4.34 10.84
C ILE A 59 2.25 3.84 9.91
N CYS A 60 2.40 3.99 8.58
CA CYS A 60 1.43 3.52 7.60
C CYS A 60 1.15 2.02 7.73
N VAL A 61 2.18 1.18 7.89
CA VAL A 61 2.04 -0.28 8.05
C VAL A 61 1.24 -0.60 9.31
N ARG A 62 1.55 0.04 10.43
CA ARG A 62 0.84 -0.18 11.70
C ARG A 62 -0.63 0.23 11.59
N VAL A 63 -0.90 1.45 11.11
CA VAL A 63 -2.27 1.96 10.94
C VAL A 63 -3.07 1.08 9.97
N ALA A 64 -2.48 0.69 8.84
CA ALA A 64 -3.14 -0.21 7.88
C ALA A 64 -3.41 -1.59 8.48
N SER A 65 -2.47 -2.14 9.29
CA SER A 65 -2.66 -3.41 9.99
C SER A 65 -3.85 -3.35 10.94
N ASP A 66 -3.94 -2.28 11.74
CA ASP A 66 -5.04 -2.10 12.69
C ASP A 66 -6.37 -1.81 11.98
N TYR A 67 -6.36 -1.07 10.87
CA TYR A 67 -7.51 -0.94 9.98
C TYR A 67 -8.01 -2.31 9.48
N ARG A 68 -7.11 -3.16 8.97
CA ARG A 68 -7.48 -4.49 8.45
C ARG A 68 -8.02 -5.41 9.55
N LYS A 69 -7.44 -5.38 10.75
CA LYS A 69 -7.94 -6.15 11.92
C LYS A 69 -9.36 -5.71 12.29
N ARG A 70 -9.60 -4.40 12.40
CA ARG A 70 -10.94 -3.84 12.69
C ARG A 70 -11.94 -4.18 11.59
N ALA A 71 -11.53 -4.09 10.33
CA ALA A 71 -12.39 -4.44 9.20
C ALA A 71 -12.78 -5.92 9.24
N ARG A 72 -11.86 -6.84 9.55
CA ARG A 72 -12.16 -8.27 9.73
C ARG A 72 -13.18 -8.51 10.84
N HIS A 73 -12.99 -7.89 12.01
CA HIS A 73 -13.96 -8.02 13.09
C HIS A 73 -15.34 -7.43 12.74
N ARG A 74 -15.40 -6.32 11.99
CA ARG A 74 -16.69 -5.80 11.49
C ARG A 74 -17.38 -6.77 10.52
N HIS A 75 -16.63 -7.43 9.63
CA HIS A 75 -17.20 -8.43 8.72
C HIS A 75 -17.62 -9.72 9.44
N GLU A 76 -16.89 -10.14 10.48
CA GLU A 76 -17.28 -11.26 11.34
C GLU A 76 -18.58 -10.98 12.12
N VAL A 77 -18.85 -9.72 12.46
CA VAL A 77 -20.10 -9.27 13.10
C VAL A 77 -21.25 -9.07 12.08
N LEU A 78 -20.94 -8.85 10.81
CA LEU A 78 -21.88 -8.50 9.74
C LEU A 78 -22.05 -9.61 8.68
N VAL A 79 -22.07 -10.89 9.06
CA VAL A 79 -22.43 -11.98 8.12
C VAL A 79 -23.94 -11.93 7.83
N SER A 80 -24.34 -10.97 7.02
CA SER A 80 -25.59 -10.84 6.27
C SER A 80 -25.46 -9.57 5.43
N ASP A 81 -24.79 -9.64 4.29
CA ASP A 81 -25.37 -9.14 3.04
C ASP A 81 -24.46 -9.41 1.83
N ALA A 82 -25.12 -9.85 0.78
CA ALA A 82 -24.59 -10.24 -0.52
C ALA A 82 -24.06 -9.03 -1.31
N PRO A 83 -23.27 -9.24 -2.39
CA PRO A 83 -22.55 -8.16 -3.05
C PRO A 83 -23.48 -7.30 -3.90
N GLU A 84 -23.32 -5.98 -3.81
CA GLU A 84 -23.92 -5.04 -4.76
C GLU A 84 -23.31 -5.22 -6.14
N SER A 85 -24.15 -5.67 -7.07
CA SER A 85 -23.94 -5.61 -8.51
C SER A 85 -24.45 -4.26 -9.03
N THR A 86 -23.65 -3.59 -9.86
CA THR A 86 -24.01 -2.81 -11.07
C THR A 86 -22.82 -1.90 -11.40
N THR A 87 -22.37 -1.72 -12.64
CA THR A 87 -23.14 -1.13 -13.74
C THR A 87 -22.46 -1.48 -15.06
N GLU A 88 -23.23 -1.84 -16.08
CA GLU A 88 -22.78 -1.90 -17.46
C GLU A 88 -22.31 -0.49 -17.90
N ALA A 89 -21.03 -0.36 -18.20
CA ALA A 89 -20.47 0.81 -18.86
C ALA A 89 -19.73 0.34 -20.12
N THR A 90 -20.13 0.88 -21.26
CA THR A 90 -19.49 0.69 -22.56
C THR A 90 -17.98 1.01 -22.46
N PRO A 91 -17.07 0.21 -23.07
CA PRO A 91 -15.64 0.41 -22.85
C PRO A 91 -15.15 1.70 -23.52
N SER A 92 -14.91 2.72 -22.71
CA SER A 92 -13.95 3.78 -23.03
C SER A 92 -12.57 3.31 -22.55
N SER A 93 -11.51 3.68 -23.27
CA SER A 93 -10.12 3.36 -22.88
C SER A 93 -9.79 3.75 -21.43
N GLU A 94 -10.51 4.71 -20.85
CA GLU A 94 -10.31 5.09 -19.44
C GLU A 94 -10.91 4.07 -18.45
N ALA A 95 -12.08 3.49 -18.75
CA ALA A 95 -12.68 2.45 -17.91
C ALA A 95 -11.78 1.20 -17.87
N GLU A 96 -11.21 0.83 -19.02
CA GLU A 96 -10.24 -0.27 -19.12
C GLU A 96 -8.97 0.01 -18.30
N ARG A 97 -8.45 1.24 -18.35
CA ARG A 97 -7.29 1.65 -17.54
C ARG A 97 -7.57 1.60 -16.04
N VAL A 98 -8.76 2.04 -15.61
CA VAL A 98 -9.18 1.99 -14.21
C VAL A 98 -9.31 0.53 -13.74
N ALA A 99 -9.95 -0.32 -14.54
CA ALA A 99 -10.08 -1.75 -14.25
C ALA A 99 -8.71 -2.43 -14.13
N ALA A 100 -7.80 -2.18 -15.08
CA ALA A 100 -6.44 -2.73 -15.06
C ALA A 100 -5.64 -2.28 -13.82
N LYS A 101 -5.75 -1.00 -13.43
CA LYS A 101 -5.11 -0.48 -12.20
C LYS A 101 -5.66 -1.14 -10.94
N ARG A 102 -6.98 -1.35 -10.87
CA ARG A 102 -7.63 -2.04 -9.75
C ARG A 102 -7.14 -3.48 -9.64
N GLN A 103 -7.15 -4.21 -10.76
CA GLN A 103 -6.67 -5.58 -10.82
C GLN A 103 -5.20 -5.71 -10.39
N LEU A 104 -4.33 -4.82 -10.86
CA LEU A 104 -2.93 -4.78 -10.42
C LEU A 104 -2.80 -4.51 -8.91
N THR A 105 -3.59 -3.57 -8.38
CA THR A 105 -3.60 -3.26 -6.95
C THR A 105 -4.00 -4.49 -6.12
N GLU A 106 -5.05 -5.20 -6.52
CA GLU A 106 -5.49 -6.44 -5.87
C GLU A 106 -4.41 -7.54 -5.94
N MET A 107 -3.71 -7.68 -7.07
CA MET A 107 -2.59 -8.63 -7.19
C MET A 107 -1.43 -8.27 -6.26
N ILE A 108 -1.08 -6.98 -6.13
CA ILE A 108 -0.04 -6.52 -5.20
C ILE A 108 -0.45 -6.81 -3.75
N GLN A 109 -1.71 -6.56 -3.39
CA GLN A 109 -2.23 -6.82 -2.04
C GLN A 109 -2.19 -8.32 -1.67
N ARG A 110 -2.28 -9.24 -2.64
CA ARG A 110 -2.15 -10.69 -2.43
C ARG A 110 -0.72 -11.18 -2.19
N LEU A 111 0.29 -10.34 -2.39
CA LEU A 111 1.66 -10.68 -2.03
C LEU A 111 1.83 -10.78 -0.52
N ASP A 112 2.74 -11.67 -0.09
CA ASP A 112 3.19 -11.70 1.31
C ASP A 112 3.73 -10.33 1.72
N GLU A 113 3.52 -9.95 2.98
CA GLU A 113 3.81 -8.60 3.49
C GLU A 113 5.26 -8.16 3.21
N ASP A 114 6.23 -9.03 3.44
CA ASP A 114 7.65 -8.80 3.16
C ASP A 114 7.93 -8.47 1.68
N LYS A 115 7.27 -9.19 0.77
CA LYS A 115 7.45 -9.02 -0.68
C LYS A 115 6.76 -7.74 -1.15
N ARG A 116 5.55 -7.51 -0.64
CA ARG A 116 4.77 -6.31 -0.92
C ARG A 116 5.50 -5.05 -0.45
N ALA A 117 6.08 -5.09 0.75
CA ALA A 117 6.81 -3.97 1.33
C ALA A 117 7.97 -3.54 0.42
N VAL A 118 8.85 -4.47 0.05
CA VAL A 118 10.00 -4.17 -0.80
C VAL A 118 9.57 -3.67 -2.18
N LEU A 119 8.56 -4.30 -2.79
CA LEU A 119 8.04 -3.88 -4.10
C LEU A 119 7.52 -2.43 -4.06
N VAL A 120 6.64 -2.13 -3.11
CA VAL A 120 6.02 -0.80 -2.99
C VAL A 120 7.08 0.26 -2.70
N LEU A 121 7.94 0.03 -1.71
CA LEU A 121 8.97 0.99 -1.34
C LEU A 121 9.95 1.27 -2.48
N HIS A 122 10.40 0.22 -3.18
CA HIS A 122 11.44 0.36 -4.19
C HIS A 122 10.90 0.82 -5.56
N GLU A 123 9.86 0.18 -6.09
CA GLU A 123 9.41 0.44 -7.46
C GLU A 123 8.36 1.55 -7.56
N ILE A 124 7.51 1.69 -6.54
CA ILE A 124 6.42 2.68 -6.55
C ILE A 124 6.90 3.99 -5.93
N GLU A 125 7.58 3.90 -4.79
CA GLU A 125 8.05 5.07 -4.05
C GLU A 125 9.49 5.47 -4.38
N ASN A 126 10.15 4.74 -5.29
CA ASN A 126 11.50 5.01 -5.79
C ASN A 126 12.55 5.16 -4.68
N ILE A 127 12.40 4.40 -3.59
CA ILE A 127 13.34 4.42 -2.48
C ILE A 127 14.54 3.51 -2.80
N PRO A 128 15.79 3.98 -2.60
CA PRO A 128 16.98 3.16 -2.79
C PRO A 128 16.93 1.86 -1.98
N MET A 129 17.36 0.74 -2.57
CA MET A 129 17.21 -0.60 -1.95
C MET A 129 17.94 -0.72 -0.60
N ASN A 130 19.04 -0.01 -0.40
CA ASN A 130 19.75 0.08 0.87
C ASN A 130 18.86 0.71 1.96
N GLU A 131 18.11 1.78 1.65
CA GLU A 131 17.13 2.35 2.58
C GLU A 131 15.96 1.41 2.79
N VAL A 132 15.42 0.79 1.73
CA VAL A 132 14.34 -0.20 1.85
C VAL A 132 14.72 -1.33 2.81
N ALA A 133 15.95 -1.84 2.72
CA ALA A 133 16.46 -2.88 3.61
C ALA A 133 16.48 -2.46 5.08
N LEU A 134 16.80 -1.18 5.37
CA LEU A 134 16.70 -0.62 6.73
C LEU A 134 15.24 -0.52 7.18
N ILE A 135 14.32 -0.13 6.30
CA ILE A 135 12.88 0.01 6.60
C ILE A 135 12.28 -1.33 6.99
N VAL A 136 12.57 -2.38 6.21
CA VAL A 136 11.98 -3.71 6.38
C VAL A 136 12.83 -4.63 7.27
N ASP A 137 13.85 -4.06 7.93
CA ASP A 137 14.79 -4.71 8.83
C ASP A 137 15.34 -6.04 8.28
N CYS A 138 16.03 -5.98 7.15
CA CYS A 138 16.68 -7.15 6.56
C CYS A 138 17.98 -6.81 5.81
N PRO A 139 18.84 -7.81 5.52
CA PRO A 139 19.99 -7.58 4.66
C PRO A 139 19.58 -7.11 3.26
N VAL A 140 20.34 -6.18 2.66
CA VAL A 140 20.09 -5.66 1.30
C VAL A 140 19.91 -6.78 0.26
N LYS A 141 20.70 -7.86 0.37
CA LYS A 141 20.57 -9.04 -0.50
C LYS A 141 19.21 -9.74 -0.34
N THR A 142 18.70 -9.80 0.88
CA THR A 142 17.37 -10.34 1.18
C THR A 142 16.27 -9.45 0.63
N ALA A 143 16.45 -8.12 0.67
CA ALA A 143 15.51 -7.20 0.04
C ALA A 143 15.46 -7.43 -1.49
N TYR A 144 16.61 -7.54 -2.17
CA TYR A 144 16.65 -7.88 -3.60
C TYR A 144 16.00 -9.23 -3.93
N SER A 145 16.21 -10.26 -3.11
CA SER A 145 15.58 -11.57 -3.35
C SER A 145 14.07 -11.53 -3.13
N ARG A 146 13.59 -10.80 -2.12
CA ARG A 146 12.16 -10.53 -1.91
C ARG A 146 11.55 -9.78 -3.11
N LEU A 147 12.23 -8.78 -3.65
CA LEU A 147 11.77 -8.05 -4.85
C LEU A 147 11.67 -8.98 -6.07
N ALA A 148 12.69 -9.80 -6.32
CA ALA A 148 12.68 -10.75 -7.42
C ALA A 148 11.52 -11.77 -7.28
N ALA A 149 11.27 -12.26 -6.06
CA ALA A 149 10.14 -13.14 -5.78
C ALA A 149 8.79 -12.43 -5.98
N ALA A 150 8.66 -11.17 -5.55
CA ALA A 150 7.46 -10.35 -5.76
C ALA A 150 7.13 -10.21 -7.25
N ARG A 151 8.13 -9.83 -8.07
CA ARG A 151 7.98 -9.73 -9.53
C ARG A 151 7.52 -11.05 -10.15
N LYS A 152 8.17 -12.17 -9.78
CA LYS A 152 7.81 -13.51 -10.29
C LYS A 152 6.36 -13.89 -9.94
N HIS A 153 5.92 -13.59 -8.72
CA HIS A 153 4.55 -13.83 -8.29
C HIS A 153 3.55 -12.98 -9.10
N LEU A 154 3.83 -11.69 -9.29
CA LEU A 154 2.99 -10.80 -10.11
C LEU A 154 2.90 -11.27 -11.56
N THR A 155 4.03 -11.60 -12.21
CA THR A 155 4.04 -12.13 -13.58
C THR A 155 3.22 -13.41 -13.70
N THR A 156 3.28 -14.29 -12.69
CA THR A 156 2.51 -15.53 -12.66
C THR A 156 1.01 -15.25 -12.54
N MET A 157 0.60 -14.32 -11.66
CA MET A 157 -0.80 -13.91 -11.51
C MET A 157 -1.34 -13.26 -12.78
N LEU A 158 -0.57 -12.35 -13.39
CA LEU A 158 -0.94 -11.69 -14.64
C LEU A 158 -1.10 -12.68 -15.79
N SER A 159 -0.16 -13.64 -15.93
CA SER A 159 -0.24 -14.68 -16.96
C SER A 159 -1.46 -15.60 -16.79
N LYS A 160 -1.92 -15.82 -15.55
CA LYS A 160 -3.14 -16.59 -15.28
C LYS A 160 -4.39 -15.78 -15.63
N ALA A 161 -4.44 -14.50 -15.24
CA ALA A 161 -5.55 -13.61 -15.56
C ALA A 161 -5.77 -13.45 -17.08
N ASN A 162 -4.68 -13.22 -17.83
CA ASN A 162 -4.75 -13.11 -19.30
C ASN A 162 -5.19 -14.40 -19.99
N ARG A 163 -5.09 -15.56 -19.31
CA ARG A 163 -5.59 -16.85 -19.83
C ARG A 163 -7.04 -17.11 -19.48
N SER A 164 -7.57 -16.53 -18.42
CA SER A 164 -8.99 -16.64 -18.06
C SER A 164 -9.90 -15.68 -18.83
N GLU A 165 -9.32 -14.65 -19.45
CA GLU A 165 -10.03 -13.69 -20.32
C GLU A 165 -10.10 -14.14 -21.79
N LYS A 166 -9.42 -15.24 -22.15
CA LYS A 166 -9.48 -15.87 -23.48
C LYS A 166 -10.35 -17.11 -23.45
#